data_AF-S7UM56-F1
#
_entry.id   AF-S7UM56-F1
#
_cell.length_a   1.000
_cell.length_b   1.000
_cell.length_c   1.000
_cell.angle_alpha   90.00
_cell.angle_beta   90.00
_cell.angle_gamma   90.00
#
_symmetry.space_group_name_H-M   'P 1'
#
loop_
_entity.id
_entity.type
_entity.pdbx_description
1 polymer ?
#
loop_
_entity_poly.entity_id
_entity_poly.type
_entity_poly.pdbx_seq_one_letter_code
_entity_poly.pdbx_strand_id
1 'polypeptide(L)'
;MDSIKTKKLMIPISEYVSVKDDDTLRECFKAFENYKAAKGQEKAHRDALVFSETGEFKGVLTMLDIFLALEPTYKKILQQKDIPSALSSEYVSSLYKDFQLWPESLARVCPRAANLKVSEVIGPLAEQSFVDVEDSLDKALHRFILGVRQPLLVTENGKVVGVLRYGDIFEEVRKLMLSC
;
A
#
# COMPACT_ATOMS: atom_id res chain seq x y z
N MET A 1 -28.72 1.12 -12.63
CA MET A 1 -27.38 0.74 -13.14
C MET A 1 -26.81 -0.23 -12.13
N ASP A 2 -26.50 -1.45 -12.55
CA ASP A 2 -25.89 -2.42 -11.66
C ASP A 2 -24.47 -1.94 -11.31
N SER A 3 -24.18 -1.86 -10.02
CA SER A 3 -22.86 -1.44 -9.56
C SER A 3 -21.86 -2.58 -9.76
N ILE A 4 -20.70 -2.24 -10.32
CA ILE A 4 -19.60 -3.20 -10.45
C ILE A 4 -19.14 -3.60 -9.05
N LYS A 5 -19.06 -4.89 -8.78
CA LYS A 5 -18.63 -5.43 -7.48
C LYS A 5 -17.11 -5.50 -7.37
N THR A 6 -16.59 -5.34 -6.16
CA THR A 6 -15.15 -5.45 -5.86
C THR A 6 -14.55 -6.78 -6.33
N LYS A 7 -15.28 -7.90 -6.17
CA LYS A 7 -14.84 -9.24 -6.62
C LYS A 7 -14.53 -9.36 -8.12
N LYS A 8 -15.11 -8.49 -8.96
CA LYS A 8 -14.85 -8.49 -10.41
C LYS A 8 -13.43 -8.00 -10.74
N LEU A 9 -12.88 -7.13 -9.89
CA LEU A 9 -11.66 -6.38 -10.16
C LEU A 9 -10.52 -6.71 -9.19
N MET A 10 -10.83 -7.33 -8.05
CA MET A 10 -9.80 -7.73 -7.09
C MET A 10 -8.81 -8.72 -7.73
N ILE A 11 -7.58 -8.67 -7.24
CA ILE A 11 -6.56 -9.67 -7.54
C ILE A 11 -6.63 -10.72 -6.43
N PRO A 12 -6.82 -12.01 -6.76
CA PRO A 12 -6.87 -13.08 -5.77
C PRO A 12 -5.61 -13.10 -4.90
N ILE A 13 -5.78 -13.45 -3.62
CA ILE A 13 -4.67 -13.50 -2.68
C ILE A 13 -3.54 -14.46 -3.16
N SER A 14 -3.92 -15.56 -3.82
CA SER A 14 -3.01 -16.55 -4.41
C SER A 14 -2.19 -16.02 -5.59
N GLU A 15 -2.64 -14.93 -6.20
CA GLU A 15 -1.96 -14.26 -7.30
C GLU A 15 -1.22 -13.01 -6.84
N TYR A 16 -1.24 -12.69 -5.54
CA TYR A 16 -0.51 -11.54 -5.00
C TYR A 16 0.91 -11.89 -4.58
N VAL A 17 1.80 -10.89 -4.55
CA VAL A 17 3.13 -11.09 -3.95
C VAL A 17 2.94 -11.25 -2.45
N SER A 18 3.54 -12.29 -1.90
CA SER A 18 3.55 -12.56 -0.46
C SER A 18 4.98 -12.65 0.07
N VAL A 19 5.16 -12.17 1.30
CA VAL A 19 6.43 -12.16 2.04
C VAL A 19 6.17 -12.55 3.49
N LYS A 20 7.22 -12.92 4.21
CA LYS A 20 7.17 -13.18 5.66
C LYS A 20 7.35 -11.90 6.46
N ASP A 21 6.80 -11.86 7.66
CA ASP A 21 6.99 -10.76 8.60
C ASP A 21 8.45 -10.64 9.08
N ASP A 22 9.17 -11.77 9.13
CA ASP A 22 10.61 -11.81 9.39
C ASP A 22 11.49 -11.63 8.12
N ASP A 23 10.91 -11.45 6.93
CA ASP A 23 11.72 -11.07 5.76
C ASP A 23 12.30 -9.67 5.95
N THR A 24 13.42 -9.39 5.29
CA THR A 24 14.01 -8.05 5.19
C THR A 24 13.41 -7.27 4.01
N LEU A 25 13.47 -5.93 4.04
CA LEU A 25 13.07 -5.12 2.89
C LEU A 25 13.81 -5.50 1.60
N ARG A 26 15.08 -5.94 1.70
CA ARG A 26 15.83 -6.47 0.55
C ARG A 26 15.16 -7.71 -0.05
N GLU A 27 14.71 -8.64 0.79
CA GLU A 27 14.00 -9.84 0.35
C GLU A 27 12.66 -9.50 -0.29
N CYS A 28 11.94 -8.50 0.23
CA CYS A 28 10.71 -8.02 -0.39
C CYS A 28 10.95 -7.45 -1.80
N PHE A 29 11.99 -6.63 -1.98
CA PHE A 29 12.33 -6.12 -3.32
C PHE A 29 12.71 -7.25 -4.28
N LYS A 30 13.42 -8.29 -3.81
CA LYS A 30 13.67 -9.49 -4.63
C LYS A 30 12.38 -10.21 -4.98
N ALA A 31 11.42 -10.32 -4.07
CA ALA A 31 10.13 -10.92 -4.34
C ALA A 31 9.35 -10.14 -5.43
N PHE A 32 9.39 -8.80 -5.39
CA PHE A 32 8.81 -7.96 -6.45
C PHE A 32 9.47 -8.19 -7.81
N GLU A 33 10.80 -8.20 -7.88
CA GLU A 33 11.51 -8.44 -9.14
C GLU A 33 11.28 -9.86 -9.69
N ASN A 34 11.27 -10.87 -8.82
CA ASN A 34 10.96 -12.25 -9.22
C ASN A 34 9.54 -12.36 -9.79
N TYR A 35 8.56 -11.75 -9.12
CA TYR A 35 7.18 -11.75 -9.59
C TYR A 35 7.03 -11.02 -10.93
N LYS A 36 7.66 -9.84 -11.05
CA LYS A 36 7.70 -9.06 -12.29
C LYS A 36 8.34 -9.85 -13.44
N ALA A 37 9.44 -10.56 -13.19
CA ALA A 37 10.07 -11.42 -14.18
C ALA A 37 9.15 -12.57 -14.63
N ALA A 38 8.39 -13.15 -13.70
CA ALA A 38 7.48 -14.26 -13.98
C ALA A 38 6.16 -13.85 -14.66
N LYS A 39 5.62 -12.66 -14.34
CA LYS A 39 4.28 -12.22 -14.77
C LYS A 39 4.30 -11.08 -15.79
N GLY A 40 5.46 -10.48 -16.04
CA GLY A 40 5.64 -9.33 -16.92
C GLY A 40 5.52 -7.99 -16.19
N GLN A 41 6.16 -6.98 -16.78
CA GLN A 41 6.25 -5.61 -16.26
C GLN A 41 4.87 -4.99 -15.97
N GLU A 42 3.88 -5.23 -16.83
CA GLU A 42 2.52 -4.68 -16.71
C GLU A 42 1.79 -5.18 -15.47
N LYS A 43 2.19 -6.36 -14.96
CA LYS A 43 1.60 -6.98 -13.77
C LYS A 43 2.48 -6.81 -12.54
N ALA A 44 3.53 -5.98 -12.58
CA ALA A 44 4.43 -5.82 -11.44
C ALA A 44 3.71 -5.25 -10.21
N HIS A 45 3.88 -5.90 -9.07
CA HIS A 45 3.35 -5.42 -7.80
C HIS A 45 4.36 -4.49 -7.13
N ARG A 46 3.87 -3.55 -6.32
CA ARG A 46 4.70 -2.59 -5.56
C ARG A 46 4.42 -2.62 -4.05
N ASP A 47 3.65 -3.60 -3.63
CA ASP A 47 3.21 -3.89 -2.29
C ASP A 47 3.08 -5.41 -2.15
N ALA A 48 3.20 -5.90 -0.92
CA ALA A 48 3.19 -7.33 -0.62
C ALA A 48 2.24 -7.64 0.52
N LEU A 49 1.57 -8.78 0.43
CA LEU A 49 0.85 -9.36 1.57
C LEU A 49 1.87 -9.98 2.53
N VAL A 50 1.70 -9.70 3.81
CA VAL A 50 2.62 -10.13 4.85
C VAL A 50 1.97 -11.22 5.67
N PHE A 51 2.69 -12.32 5.83
CA PHE A 51 2.26 -13.46 6.63
C PHE A 51 3.31 -13.82 7.67
N SER A 52 2.87 -14.35 8.79
CA SER A 52 3.78 -15.00 9.74
C SER A 52 4.36 -16.30 9.18
N GLU A 53 5.32 -16.86 9.91
CA GLU A 53 5.84 -18.21 9.63
C GLU A 53 4.72 -19.27 9.62
N THR A 54 3.73 -19.16 10.51
CA THR A 54 2.60 -20.09 10.62
C THR A 54 1.51 -19.88 9.55
N GLY A 55 1.67 -18.88 8.69
CA GLY A 55 0.73 -18.57 7.61
C GLY A 55 -0.42 -17.64 8.00
N GLU A 56 -0.41 -17.09 9.21
CA GLU A 56 -1.38 -16.06 9.63
C GLU A 56 -1.12 -14.75 8.87
N PHE A 57 -2.16 -14.12 8.34
CA PHE A 57 -2.07 -12.81 7.69
C PHE A 57 -1.77 -11.71 8.71
N LYS A 58 -0.73 -10.91 8.47
CA LYS A 58 -0.25 -9.85 9.37
C LYS A 58 -0.46 -8.44 8.83
N GLY A 59 -0.59 -8.29 7.51
CA GLY A 59 -0.89 -6.99 6.90
C GLY A 59 -0.38 -6.84 5.48
N VAL A 60 -0.16 -5.60 5.07
CA VAL A 60 0.33 -5.25 3.75
C VAL A 60 1.54 -4.35 3.91
N LEU A 61 2.65 -4.72 3.29
CA LEU A 61 3.80 -3.83 3.12
C LEU A 61 3.54 -2.95 1.90
N THR A 62 3.38 -1.64 2.12
CA THR A 62 3.12 -0.68 1.04
C THR A 62 4.37 0.13 0.68
N MET A 63 4.34 0.79 -0.49
CA MET A 63 5.38 1.76 -0.86
C MET A 63 5.56 2.85 0.20
N LEU A 64 4.46 3.31 0.82
CA LEU A 64 4.51 4.35 1.84
C LEU A 64 5.21 3.85 3.10
N ASP A 65 4.98 2.60 3.52
CA ASP A 65 5.66 2.02 4.67
C ASP A 65 7.19 1.98 4.45
N ILE A 66 7.61 1.59 3.24
CA ILE A 66 9.03 1.60 2.85
C ILE A 66 9.59 3.03 2.89
N PHE A 67 8.89 4.02 2.34
CA PHE A 67 9.35 5.41 2.38
C PHE A 67 9.44 5.98 3.80
N LEU A 68 8.46 5.65 4.66
CA LEU A 68 8.48 6.02 6.08
C LEU A 68 9.59 5.30 6.86
N ALA A 69 10.06 4.14 6.40
CA ALA A 69 11.23 3.48 6.97
C ALA A 69 12.56 4.13 6.54
N LEU A 70 12.60 4.74 5.34
CA LEU A 70 13.76 5.50 4.87
C LEU A 70 13.90 6.86 5.59
N GLU A 71 12.79 7.51 5.92
CA GLU A 71 12.77 8.73 6.76
C GLU A 71 11.77 8.58 7.92
N PRO A 72 12.20 7.97 9.04
CA PRO A 72 11.32 7.72 10.20
C PRO A 72 10.76 8.98 10.86
N THR A 73 11.35 10.15 10.64
CA THR A 73 10.86 11.42 11.22
C THR A 73 9.44 11.75 10.76
N TYR A 74 9.05 11.34 9.54
CA TYR A 74 7.67 11.48 9.09
C TYR A 74 6.67 10.74 9.97
N LYS A 75 7.02 9.58 10.55
CA LYS A 75 6.09 8.87 11.46
C LYS A 75 5.76 9.74 12.68
N LYS A 76 6.73 10.50 13.20
CA LYS A 76 6.53 11.43 14.32
C LYS A 76 5.65 12.61 13.93
N ILE A 77 5.86 13.18 12.74
CA ILE A 77 5.06 14.30 12.22
C ILE A 77 3.61 13.85 12.00
N LEU A 78 3.40 12.71 11.31
CA LEU A 78 2.08 12.18 10.97
C LEU A 78 1.25 11.74 12.19
N GLN A 79 1.89 11.48 13.33
CA GLN A 79 1.20 11.20 14.59
C GLN A 79 0.68 12.46 15.29
N GLN A 80 1.15 13.65 14.88
CA GLN A 80 0.63 14.92 15.38
C GLN A 80 -0.74 15.19 14.76
N LYS A 81 -1.73 15.55 15.58
CA LYS A 81 -3.12 15.70 15.15
C LYS A 81 -3.41 16.99 14.34
N ASP A 82 -2.40 17.83 14.14
CA ASP A 82 -2.57 19.19 13.61
C ASP A 82 -2.07 19.36 12.16
N ILE A 83 -1.96 18.27 11.40
CA ILE A 83 -1.64 18.39 9.96
C ILE A 83 -2.88 18.94 9.24
N PRO A 84 -2.80 20.12 8.60
CA PRO A 84 -3.91 20.68 7.86
C PRO A 84 -4.35 19.76 6.71
N SER A 85 -5.66 19.68 6.46
CA SER A 85 -6.20 18.93 5.33
C SER A 85 -5.81 19.54 3.97
N ALA A 86 -5.55 20.84 3.92
CA ALA A 86 -5.01 21.55 2.77
C ALA A 86 -3.59 22.03 3.08
N LEU A 87 -2.62 21.53 2.32
CA LEU A 87 -1.20 21.84 2.53
C LEU A 87 -0.79 23.04 1.66
N SER A 88 -0.40 24.16 2.28
CA SER A 88 0.23 25.26 1.55
C SER A 88 1.69 24.94 1.21
N SER A 89 2.22 25.59 0.18
CA SER A 89 3.63 25.45 -0.21
C SER A 89 4.57 25.82 0.95
N GLU A 90 4.21 26.86 1.70
CA GLU A 90 4.97 27.35 2.85
C GLU A 90 4.99 26.31 3.98
N TYR A 91 3.83 25.70 4.28
CA TYR A 91 3.72 24.68 5.31
C TYR A 91 4.50 23.40 4.95
N VAL A 92 4.40 22.93 3.70
CA VAL A 92 5.18 21.77 3.24
C VAL A 92 6.68 22.07 3.31
N SER A 93 7.09 23.27 2.92
CA SER A 93 8.49 23.70 2.96
C SER A 93 9.01 23.85 4.39
N SER A 94 8.18 24.34 5.32
CA SER A 94 8.57 24.47 6.72
C SER A 94 8.74 23.10 7.37
N LEU A 95 7.84 22.14 7.12
CA LEU A 95 8.01 20.76 7.60
C LEU A 95 9.35 20.16 7.17
N TYR A 96 9.75 20.35 5.90
CA TYR A 96 11.03 19.86 5.39
C TYR A 96 12.22 20.45 6.15
N LYS A 97 12.21 21.77 6.37
CA LYS A 97 13.32 22.50 7.01
C LYS A 97 13.36 22.28 8.52
N ASP A 98 12.23 22.45 9.20
CA ASP A 98 12.12 22.47 10.66
C ASP A 98 12.43 21.10 11.26
N PHE A 99 12.01 20.02 10.59
CA PHE A 99 12.31 18.65 11.00
C PHE A 99 13.59 18.09 10.37
N GLN A 100 14.32 18.89 9.58
CA GLN A 100 15.54 18.48 8.87
C GLN A 100 15.36 17.16 8.12
N LEU A 101 14.27 17.03 7.39
CA LEU A 101 13.91 15.79 6.69
C LEU A 101 14.93 15.47 5.59
N TRP A 102 15.25 14.18 5.46
CA TRP A 102 16.24 13.67 4.51
C TRP A 102 17.65 14.28 4.69
N PRO A 103 18.24 14.20 5.89
CA PRO A 103 19.56 14.76 6.15
C PRO A 103 20.68 13.96 5.46
N GLU A 104 20.41 12.72 5.07
CA GLU A 104 21.33 11.84 4.34
C GLU A 104 20.77 11.49 2.95
N SER A 105 21.67 11.23 1.99
CA SER A 105 21.25 10.76 0.66
C SER A 105 20.70 9.34 0.69
N LEU A 106 19.81 9.01 -0.26
CA LEU A 106 19.27 7.66 -0.41
C LEU A 106 20.36 6.59 -0.54
N ALA A 107 21.47 6.89 -1.21
CA ALA A 107 22.61 5.97 -1.35
C ALA A 107 23.21 5.54 0.02
N ARG A 108 23.11 6.40 1.04
CA ARG A 108 23.56 6.10 2.42
C ARG A 108 22.48 5.44 3.28
N VAL A 109 21.21 5.78 3.04
CA VAL A 109 20.08 5.24 3.83
C VAL A 109 19.71 3.82 3.38
N CYS A 110 19.63 3.59 2.07
CA CYS A 110 19.15 2.32 1.50
C CYS A 110 19.88 1.07 2.01
N PRO A 111 21.23 1.03 2.14
CA PRO A 111 21.92 -0.16 2.64
C PRO A 111 21.49 -0.57 4.06
N ARG A 112 21.20 0.41 4.92
CA ARG A 112 20.72 0.16 6.29
C ARG A 112 19.27 -0.27 6.29
N ALA A 113 18.41 0.47 5.58
CA ALA A 113 16.99 0.17 5.48
C ALA A 113 16.72 -1.20 4.84
N ALA A 114 17.57 -1.63 3.91
CA ALA A 114 17.48 -2.94 3.28
C ALA A 114 17.53 -4.12 4.26
N ASN A 115 18.07 -3.94 5.47
CA ASN A 115 18.15 -4.98 6.50
C ASN A 115 17.00 -4.90 7.53
N LEU A 116 16.12 -3.89 7.46
CA LEU A 116 14.96 -3.80 8.35
C LEU A 116 14.00 -4.94 8.06
N LYS A 117 13.43 -5.50 9.12
CA LYS A 117 12.42 -6.55 9.03
C LYS A 117 11.08 -5.96 8.62
N VAL A 118 10.31 -6.71 7.84
CA VAL A 118 8.97 -6.29 7.39
C VAL A 118 8.08 -5.95 8.58
N SER A 119 8.13 -6.75 9.64
CA SER A 119 7.39 -6.53 10.90
C SER A 119 7.66 -5.17 11.56
N GLU A 120 8.85 -4.59 11.36
CA GLU A 120 9.23 -3.28 11.92
C GLU A 120 8.72 -2.11 11.05
N VAL A 121 8.39 -2.41 9.80
CA VAL A 121 8.12 -1.41 8.76
C VAL A 121 6.62 -1.25 8.53
N ILE A 122 5.87 -2.35 8.48
CA ILE A 122 4.44 -2.35 8.15
C ILE A 122 3.64 -1.41 9.05
N GLY A 123 2.73 -0.65 8.43
CA GLY A 123 1.76 0.18 9.14
C GLY A 123 0.62 -0.65 9.76
N PRO A 124 -0.17 -0.04 10.66
CA PRO A 124 -1.33 -0.72 11.23
C PRO A 124 -2.39 -1.02 10.16
N LEU A 125 -3.03 -2.18 10.28
CA LEU A 125 -4.24 -2.51 9.53
C LEU A 125 -5.41 -1.73 10.11
N ALA A 126 -5.93 -0.78 9.33
CA ALA A 126 -7.07 0.02 9.74
C ALA A 126 -8.37 -0.57 9.15
N GLU A 127 -9.48 -0.54 9.89
CA GLU A 127 -10.76 -1.14 9.46
C GLU A 127 -11.22 -0.60 8.10
N GLN A 128 -10.97 0.69 7.84
CA GLN A 128 -11.29 1.35 6.58
C GLN A 128 -10.52 0.80 5.38
N SER A 129 -9.46 0.00 5.59
CA SER A 129 -8.73 -0.70 4.52
C SER A 129 -9.47 -1.94 3.99
N PHE A 130 -10.56 -2.41 4.61
CA PHE A 130 -11.23 -3.67 4.24
C PHE A 130 -12.59 -3.48 3.56
N VAL A 131 -12.76 -3.95 2.33
CA VAL A 131 -14.05 -4.00 1.61
C VAL A 131 -14.56 -5.44 1.50
N ASP A 132 -15.87 -5.61 1.39
CA ASP A 132 -16.46 -6.93 1.14
C ASP A 132 -16.45 -7.26 -0.37
N VAL A 133 -16.43 -8.55 -0.75
CA VAL A 133 -16.53 -9.02 -2.14
C VAL A 133 -17.79 -8.54 -2.87
N GLU A 134 -18.88 -8.28 -2.14
CA GLU A 134 -20.14 -7.75 -2.67
C GLU A 134 -20.28 -6.23 -2.56
N ASP A 135 -19.27 -5.54 -2.01
CA ASP A 135 -19.23 -4.08 -2.04
C ASP A 135 -19.13 -3.59 -3.49
N SER A 136 -19.66 -2.39 -3.72
CA SER A 136 -19.57 -1.73 -5.02
C SER A 136 -18.23 -0.99 -5.20
N LEU A 137 -17.80 -0.80 -6.45
CA LEU A 137 -16.58 -0.05 -6.75
C LEU A 137 -16.68 1.43 -6.33
N ASP A 138 -17.87 2.03 -6.34
CA ASP A 138 -18.10 3.38 -5.81
C ASP A 138 -17.81 3.48 -4.31
N LYS A 139 -18.16 2.46 -3.52
CA LYS A 139 -17.79 2.39 -2.09
C LYS A 139 -16.29 2.24 -1.89
N ALA A 140 -15.62 1.45 -2.73
CA ALA A 140 -14.16 1.33 -2.72
C ALA A 140 -13.49 2.66 -3.10
N LEU A 141 -13.98 3.33 -4.15
CA LEU A 141 -13.47 4.62 -4.61
C LEU A 141 -13.68 5.71 -3.57
N HIS A 142 -14.83 5.72 -2.89
CA HIS A 142 -15.10 6.65 -1.79
C HIS A 142 -14.02 6.57 -0.70
N ARG A 143 -13.57 5.36 -0.33
CA ARG A 143 -12.48 5.18 0.64
C ARG A 143 -11.17 5.78 0.16
N PHE A 144 -10.80 5.56 -1.10
CA PHE A 144 -9.61 6.20 -1.67
C PHE A 144 -9.71 7.73 -1.67
N ILE A 145 -10.88 8.27 -2.02
CA ILE A 145 -11.15 9.73 -1.97
C ILE A 145 -10.98 10.29 -0.55
N LEU A 146 -11.37 9.54 0.48
CA LEU A 146 -11.17 9.90 1.88
C LEU A 146 -9.74 9.69 2.39
N GLY A 147 -8.80 9.30 1.52
CA GLY A 147 -7.39 9.16 1.88
C GLY A 147 -7.03 7.83 2.54
N VAL A 148 -7.89 6.81 2.42
CA VAL A 148 -7.52 5.45 2.84
C VAL A 148 -6.32 4.98 2.04
N ARG A 149 -5.30 4.46 2.74
CA ARG A 149 -4.08 3.95 2.12
C ARG A 149 -4.39 2.80 1.17
N GLN A 150 -3.79 2.85 -0.01
CA GLN A 150 -3.80 1.74 -0.96
C GLN A 150 -2.83 0.62 -0.54
N PRO A 151 -3.09 -0.63 -0.93
CA PRO A 151 -4.33 -1.10 -1.56
C PRO A 151 -5.45 -1.35 -0.54
N LEU A 152 -6.68 -1.57 -1.02
CA LEU A 152 -7.77 -2.09 -0.19
C LEU A 152 -7.69 -3.62 -0.14
N LEU A 153 -7.94 -4.18 1.04
CA LEU A 153 -8.06 -5.63 1.24
C LEU A 153 -9.52 -6.04 1.00
N VAL A 154 -9.72 -7.06 0.19
CA VAL A 154 -11.05 -7.60 -0.10
C VAL A 154 -11.30 -8.82 0.76
N THR A 155 -12.44 -8.84 1.42
CA THR A 155 -12.84 -9.88 2.37
C THR A 155 -14.10 -10.61 1.93
N GLU A 156 -14.17 -11.88 2.25
CA GLU A 156 -15.36 -12.72 2.14
C GLU A 156 -15.51 -13.49 3.45
N ASN A 157 -16.66 -13.38 4.12
CA ASN A 157 -16.92 -14.02 5.41
C ASN A 157 -15.82 -13.73 6.47
N GLY A 158 -15.31 -12.49 6.49
CA GLY A 158 -14.28 -12.04 7.43
C GLY A 158 -12.84 -12.51 7.11
N LYS A 159 -12.61 -13.19 5.99
CA LYS A 159 -11.27 -13.61 5.54
C LYS A 159 -10.81 -12.78 4.36
N VAL A 160 -9.53 -12.39 4.34
CA VAL A 160 -8.93 -11.72 3.18
C VAL A 160 -8.83 -12.72 2.03
N VAL A 161 -9.45 -12.39 0.90
CA VAL A 161 -9.49 -13.24 -0.32
C VAL A 161 -8.85 -12.57 -1.54
N GLY A 162 -8.63 -11.25 -1.47
CA GLY A 162 -8.00 -10.53 -2.56
C GLY A 162 -7.57 -9.12 -2.20
N VAL A 163 -7.04 -8.43 -3.19
CA VAL A 163 -6.52 -7.07 -3.07
C VAL A 163 -7.09 -6.23 -4.21
N LEU A 164 -7.62 -5.06 -3.88
CA LEU A 164 -8.16 -4.11 -4.84
C LEU A 164 -7.22 -2.90 -4.93
N ARG A 165 -6.56 -2.73 -6.07
CA ARG A 165 -5.61 -1.63 -6.28
C ARG A 165 -6.31 -0.39 -6.79
N TYR A 166 -5.79 0.76 -6.40
CA TYR A 166 -6.26 2.05 -6.90
C TYR A 166 -6.12 2.16 -8.43
N GLY A 167 -5.00 1.68 -8.97
CA GLY A 167 -4.77 1.65 -10.43
C GLY A 167 -5.76 0.78 -11.19
N ASP A 168 -6.16 -0.37 -10.63
CA ASP A 168 -7.11 -1.27 -11.31
C ASP A 168 -8.49 -0.63 -11.44
N ILE A 169 -8.95 0.09 -10.38
CA ILE A 169 -10.19 0.88 -10.44
C ILE A 169 -10.07 1.99 -11.48
N PHE A 170 -8.95 2.70 -11.51
CA PHE A 170 -8.72 3.75 -12.51
C PHE A 170 -8.81 3.19 -13.94
N GLU A 171 -8.23 2.03 -14.19
CA GLU A 171 -8.31 1.37 -15.50
C GLU A 171 -9.74 0.91 -15.85
N GLU A 172 -10.53 0.44 -14.90
CA GLU A 172 -11.95 0.13 -15.14
C GLU A 172 -12.76 1.40 -15.46
N VAL A 173 -12.52 2.50 -14.73
CA VAL A 173 -13.15 3.80 -15.02
C VAL A 173 -12.77 4.28 -16.42
N ARG A 174 -11.48 4.20 -16.78
CA ARG A 174 -11.00 4.57 -18.12
C ARG A 174 -11.71 3.78 -19.22
N LYS A 175 -11.84 2.46 -19.05
CA LYS A 175 -12.56 1.59 -20.01
C LYS A 175 -14.03 2.00 -20.16
N LEU A 176 -14.72 2.23 -19.05
CA LEU A 176 -16.13 2.65 -19.06
C LEU A 176 -16.30 4.00 -19.78
N MET A 177 -15.47 4.98 -19.45
CA MET A 177 -15.53 6.31 -20.07
C MET A 177 -15.26 6.30 -21.58
N LEU A 178 -14.37 5.42 -22.06
CA LEU A 178 -14.06 5.26 -23.49
C LEU A 178 -15.09 4.42 -24.26
N SER A 179 -15.98 3.73 -23.56
CA SER A 179 -17.04 2.89 -24.15
C SER A 179 -18.37 3.64 -24.37
N CYS A 180 -18.46 4.88 -23.88
CA CYS A 180 -19.57 5.79 -24.08
C CYS A 180 -19.47 6.48 -25.45
#